data_AF-A0A5E3XM42-F1
#
_entry.id   AF-A0A5E3XM42-F1
#
_cell.length_a   1.000
_cell.length_b   1.000
_cell.length_c   1.000
_cell.angle_alpha   90.00
_cell.angle_beta   90.00
_cell.angle_gamma   90.00
#
_symmetry.space_group_name_H-M   'P 1'
#
loop_
_entity.id
_entity.type
_entity.pdbx_description
1 polymer ?
#
loop_
_entity_poly.entity_id
_entity_poly.type
_entity_poly.pdbx_seq_one_letter_code
_entity_poly.pdbx_strand_id
1 'polypeptide(L)'
;MNELKKPRVKELAAPSAPTRFDYARASSPFPLARAPSDTMAKSKNHTNHNQNKKAHRNGIKKPKSQRTRSLKGVDAKFRRNQRFALVGSRKARIEQNAAAA
;
A
#
# COMPACT_ATOMS: atom_id res chain seq x y z
N MET A 1 -22.54 -29.16 21.77
CA MET A 1 -23.12 -27.94 22.37
C MET A 1 -21.97 -27.03 22.79
N ASN A 2 -21.43 -26.23 21.87
CA ASN A 2 -20.50 -25.14 22.21
C ASN A 2 -20.82 -23.97 21.28
N GLU A 3 -21.42 -22.93 21.84
CA GLU A 3 -21.92 -21.76 21.13
C GLU A 3 -20.78 -20.97 20.49
N LEU A 4 -20.84 -20.78 19.17
CA LEU A 4 -20.01 -19.78 18.48
C LEU A 4 -20.42 -18.39 18.93
N LYS A 5 -19.61 -17.78 19.80
CA LYS A 5 -19.64 -16.35 20.10
C LYS A 5 -19.25 -15.57 18.83
N LYS A 6 -20.27 -15.17 18.05
CA LYS A 6 -20.12 -14.29 16.90
C LYS A 6 -19.36 -13.02 17.33
N PRO A 7 -18.28 -12.58 16.66
CA PRO A 7 -17.72 -11.27 16.93
C PRO A 7 -18.74 -10.22 16.48
N ARG A 8 -19.20 -9.41 17.44
CA ARG A 8 -20.04 -8.22 17.25
C ARG A 8 -19.43 -7.36 16.14
N VAL A 9 -20.12 -7.30 15.01
CA VAL A 9 -19.80 -6.34 13.94
C VAL A 9 -19.75 -4.95 14.58
N LYS A 10 -18.57 -4.32 14.54
CA LYS A 10 -18.45 -2.92 14.93
C LYS A 10 -19.19 -2.14 13.86
N GLU A 11 -20.34 -1.58 14.21
CA GLU A 11 -21.00 -0.54 13.43
C GLU A 11 -19.97 0.54 13.13
N LEU A 12 -19.65 0.71 11.85
CA LEU A 12 -18.89 1.85 11.38
C LEU A 12 -19.86 3.04 11.40
N ALA A 13 -19.78 3.83 12.47
CA ALA A 13 -20.42 5.13 12.52
C ALA A 13 -19.93 5.96 11.31
N ALA A 14 -20.88 6.35 10.45
CA ALA A 14 -20.62 7.26 9.35
C ALA A 14 -20.07 8.59 9.91
N PRO A 15 -19.04 9.21 9.31
CA PRO A 15 -18.65 10.55 9.69
C PRO A 15 -19.76 11.53 9.29
N SER A 16 -20.36 12.18 10.29
CA SER A 16 -21.24 13.34 10.11
C SER A 16 -20.55 14.37 9.22
N ALA A 17 -21.23 14.78 8.15
CA ALA A 17 -20.75 15.76 7.19
C ALA A 17 -20.27 17.05 7.90
N PRO A 18 -19.14 17.64 7.49
CA PRO A 18 -18.73 18.93 8.01
C PRO A 18 -19.76 19.99 7.59
N THR A 19 -20.21 20.74 8.59
CA THR A 19 -21.07 21.91 8.46
C THR A 19 -20.52 22.85 7.40
N ARG A 20 -21.35 23.08 6.39
CA ARG A 20 -21.26 24.11 5.36
C ARG A 20 -20.63 25.39 5.92
N PHE A 21 -19.42 25.69 5.47
CA PHE A 21 -18.79 26.98 5.72
C PHE A 21 -19.63 28.03 4.99
N ASP A 22 -20.36 28.85 5.73
CA ASP A 22 -21.15 29.95 5.21
C ASP A 22 -20.22 31.03 4.64
N TYR A 23 -19.82 30.89 3.38
CA TYR A 23 -19.24 31.99 2.61
C TYR A 23 -20.37 32.88 2.09
N ALA A 24 -20.97 33.64 3.00
CA ALA A 24 -21.85 34.75 2.66
C ALA A 24 -21.02 36.02 2.40
N ARG A 25 -20.91 36.37 1.11
CA ARG A 25 -21.02 37.73 0.57
C ARG A 25 -20.31 38.85 1.37
N ALA A 26 -19.00 39.00 1.18
CA ALA A 26 -18.37 40.30 1.23
C ALA A 26 -18.12 40.78 -0.21
N SER A 27 -18.97 41.70 -0.66
CA SER A 27 -18.77 42.49 -1.88
C SER A 27 -17.55 43.39 -1.70
N SER A 28 -16.41 42.98 -2.22
CA SER A 28 -15.29 43.86 -2.53
C SER A 28 -15.13 43.96 -4.05
N PRO A 29 -15.47 45.10 -4.68
CA PRO A 29 -15.15 45.33 -6.09
C PRO A 29 -13.74 45.91 -6.16
N PHE A 30 -12.72 45.10 -5.89
CA PHE A 30 -11.36 45.46 -6.26
C PHE A 30 -11.09 44.95 -7.68
N PRO A 31 -10.72 45.85 -8.63
CA PRO A 31 -10.76 45.57 -10.05
C PRO A 31 -9.82 44.44 -10.47
N LEU A 32 -10.39 43.52 -11.24
CA LEU A 32 -9.71 42.55 -12.10
C LEU A 32 -8.90 43.29 -13.17
N ALA A 33 -7.68 43.71 -12.85
CA ALA A 33 -6.71 44.16 -13.85
C ALA A 33 -5.27 43.97 -13.34
N ARG A 34 -4.85 42.71 -13.19
CA ARG A 34 -3.42 42.40 -13.21
C ARG A 34 -3.02 42.30 -14.68
N ALA A 35 -2.31 43.31 -15.18
CA ALA A 35 -1.74 43.33 -16.52
C ALA A 35 -0.95 42.03 -16.80
N PRO A 36 -0.96 41.49 -18.04
CA PRO A 36 -0.01 40.46 -18.43
C PRO A 36 1.36 41.10 -18.62
N SER A 37 2.06 41.35 -17.51
CA SER A 37 3.45 41.82 -17.54
C SER A 37 4.34 40.69 -18.07
N ASP A 38 4.82 40.90 -19.29
CA ASP A 38 6.11 40.48 -19.80
C ASP A 38 6.47 39.00 -19.71
N THR A 39 6.23 38.34 -20.84
CA THR A 39 6.97 37.17 -21.34
C THR A 39 6.85 35.90 -20.50
N MET A 40 6.47 34.80 -21.16
CA MET A 40 6.80 33.47 -20.69
C MET A 40 8.34 33.35 -20.68
N ALA A 41 8.99 33.91 -19.66
CA ALA A 41 10.41 33.79 -19.45
C ALA A 41 10.69 32.28 -19.36
N LYS A 42 11.53 31.79 -20.26
CA LYS A 42 11.81 30.37 -20.39
C LYS A 42 12.24 29.80 -19.04
N SER A 43 11.39 28.97 -18.43
CA SER A 43 11.72 28.23 -17.23
C SER A 43 12.69 27.08 -17.54
N LYS A 44 13.39 26.58 -16.52
CA LYS A 44 14.23 25.39 -16.69
C LYS A 44 13.37 24.16 -16.94
N ASN A 45 13.56 23.51 -18.09
CA ASN A 45 12.75 22.36 -18.52
C ASN A 45 13.01 21.08 -17.71
N HIS A 46 14.18 20.93 -17.07
CA HIS A 46 14.53 19.72 -16.32
C HIS A 46 15.59 19.97 -15.24
N THR A 47 15.46 19.33 -14.07
CA THR A 47 16.50 19.32 -13.02
C THR A 47 16.45 18.05 -12.16
N ASN A 48 17.63 17.51 -11.86
CA ASN A 48 17.82 16.37 -10.94
C ASN A 48 18.45 16.82 -9.60
N HIS A 49 18.64 18.13 -9.38
CA HIS A 49 19.48 18.65 -8.30
C HIS A 49 19.06 18.19 -6.88
N ASN A 50 17.75 18.17 -6.59
CA ASN A 50 17.24 17.82 -5.25
C ASN A 50 16.70 16.38 -5.15
N GLN A 51 16.81 15.55 -6.20
CA GLN A 51 16.21 14.21 -6.15
C GLN A 51 16.96 13.28 -5.19
N ASN A 52 18.30 13.27 -5.28
CA ASN A 52 19.13 12.47 -4.37
C ASN A 52 18.93 12.90 -2.91
N LYS A 53 18.92 14.21 -2.64
CA LYS A 53 18.70 14.72 -1.27
C LYS A 53 17.36 14.27 -0.70
N LYS A 54 16.28 14.25 -1.49
CA LYS A 54 14.97 13.73 -1.07
C LYS A 54 14.99 12.21 -0.90
N ALA A 55 15.57 11.46 -1.83
CA ALA A 55 15.66 10.00 -1.77
C ALA A 55 16.41 9.51 -0.52
N HIS A 56 17.43 10.26 -0.08
CA HIS A 56 18.22 9.93 1.10
C HIS A 56 17.63 10.45 2.43
N ARG A 57 16.56 11.26 2.45
CA ARG A 57 15.93 11.70 3.73
C ARG A 57 15.43 10.52 4.56
N ASN A 58 14.75 9.58 3.91
CA ASN A 58 14.26 8.34 4.53
C ASN A 58 15.16 7.13 4.21
N GLY A 59 16.18 7.37 3.38
CA GLY A 59 17.09 6.35 2.84
C GLY A 59 16.46 5.48 1.75
N ILE A 60 17.29 5.02 0.81
CA ILE A 60 16.88 4.06 -0.21
C ILE A 60 16.79 2.68 0.45
N LYS A 61 15.57 2.17 0.65
CA LYS A 61 15.34 0.87 1.29
C LYS A 61 15.54 -0.26 0.28
N LYS A 62 16.30 -1.28 0.70
CA LYS A 62 16.44 -2.54 -0.05
C LYS A 62 15.14 -3.36 0.05
N PRO A 63 14.85 -4.24 -0.92
CA PRO A 63 13.73 -5.18 -0.80
C PRO A 63 13.90 -6.02 0.46
N LYS A 64 12.80 -6.23 1.18
CA LYS A 64 12.82 -7.01 2.44
C LYS A 64 13.12 -8.47 2.12
N SER A 65 14.15 -9.03 2.76
CA SER A 65 14.41 -10.47 2.74
C SER A 65 13.44 -11.17 3.69
N GLN A 66 12.84 -12.25 3.24
CA GLN A 66 11.97 -13.13 4.03
C GLN A 66 12.59 -14.53 4.08
N ARG A 67 12.27 -15.32 5.11
CA ARG A 67 12.78 -16.70 5.26
C ARG A 67 12.57 -17.54 4.00
N THR A 68 11.43 -17.35 3.33
CA THR A 68 11.09 -18.04 2.07
C THR A 68 10.75 -17.03 0.99
N ARG A 69 11.33 -17.21 -0.20
CA ARG A 69 11.05 -16.37 -1.38
C ARG A 69 9.78 -16.84 -2.09
N SER A 70 9.17 -15.95 -2.88
CA SER A 70 8.03 -16.31 -3.72
C SER A 70 8.46 -17.23 -4.87
N LEU A 71 7.69 -18.28 -5.15
CA LEU A 71 7.90 -19.19 -6.29
C LEU A 71 7.26 -18.67 -7.60
N LYS A 72 6.92 -17.37 -7.67
CA LYS A 72 6.37 -16.77 -8.89
C LYS A 72 7.46 -16.69 -9.96
N GLY A 73 7.17 -17.20 -11.16
CA GLY A 73 8.15 -17.27 -12.26
C GLY A 73 9.06 -18.51 -12.24
N VAL A 74 8.92 -19.40 -11.25
CA VAL A 74 9.60 -20.71 -11.26
C VAL A 74 8.87 -21.67 -12.20
N ASP A 75 9.61 -22.54 -12.87
CA ASP A 75 9.10 -23.52 -13.82
C ASP A 75 7.85 -24.27 -13.31
N ALA A 76 6.85 -24.35 -14.19
CA ALA A 76 5.57 -24.97 -13.90
C ALA A 76 5.70 -26.46 -13.59
N LYS A 77 6.63 -27.20 -14.24
CA LYS A 77 6.82 -28.63 -13.95
C LYS A 77 7.40 -28.83 -12.56
N PHE A 78 8.44 -28.08 -12.21
CA PHE A 78 9.00 -28.08 -10.86
C PHE A 78 7.94 -27.75 -9.79
N ARG A 79 7.16 -26.69 -10.00
CA ARG A 79 6.12 -26.29 -9.04
C ARG A 79 5.03 -27.35 -8.88
N ARG A 80 4.64 -28.02 -9.95
CA ARG A 80 3.63 -29.10 -9.89
C ARG A 80 4.17 -30.28 -9.09
N ASN A 81 5.40 -30.70 -9.34
CA ASN A 81 6.06 -31.76 -8.58
C ASN A 81 6.22 -31.41 -7.10
N GLN A 82 6.75 -30.21 -6.80
CA GLN A 82 6.98 -29.75 -5.43
C GLN A 82 5.68 -29.73 -4.61
N ARG A 83 4.54 -29.37 -5.22
CA ARG A 83 3.23 -29.42 -4.55
C ARG A 83 2.87 -30.83 -4.09
N PHE A 84 3.06 -31.83 -4.95
CA PHE A 84 2.75 -33.22 -4.60
C PHE A 84 3.73 -33.77 -3.56
N ALA A 85 5.03 -33.50 -3.71
CA ALA A 85 6.04 -33.90 -2.73
C ALA A 85 5.74 -33.35 -1.32
N LEU A 86 5.41 -32.06 -1.21
CA LEU A 86 5.06 -31.43 0.07
C LEU A 86 3.82 -32.04 0.74
N VAL A 87 2.82 -32.44 -0.05
CA VAL A 87 1.62 -33.12 0.49
C VAL A 87 2.00 -34.48 1.08
N GLY A 88 2.81 -35.26 0.37
CA GLY A 88 3.32 -36.55 0.86
C GLY A 88 4.13 -36.41 2.14
N SER A 89 5.13 -35.52 2.15
CA SER A 89 5.96 -35.28 3.34
C SER A 89 5.15 -34.80 4.54
N ARG A 90 4.09 -34.01 4.32
CA ARG A 90 3.24 -33.54 5.42
C ARG A 90 2.45 -34.68 6.06
N LYS A 91 1.91 -35.62 5.27
CA LYS A 91 1.19 -36.79 5.79
C LYS A 91 2.10 -37.68 6.65
N ALA A 92 3.25 -38.07 6.11
CA ALA A 92 4.22 -38.87 6.83
C ALA A 92 4.68 -38.20 8.15
N ARG A 93 4.88 -36.89 8.14
CA ARG A 93 5.24 -36.14 9.35
C ARG A 93 4.13 -36.08 10.39
N ILE A 94 2.87 -36.04 9.96
CA ILE A 94 1.72 -36.09 10.89
C ILE A 94 1.64 -37.47 11.54
N GLU A 95 1.79 -38.54 10.77
CA GLU A 95 1.81 -39.92 11.26
C GLU A 95 2.95 -40.16 12.26
N GLN A 96 4.16 -39.71 11.94
CA GLN A 96 5.31 -39.77 12.86
C GLN A 96 5.06 -39.01 14.16
N ASN A 97 4.52 -37.79 14.07
CA ASN A 97 4.20 -37.01 15.26
C ASN A 97 3.08 -37.63 16.10
N ALA A 98 2.11 -38.30 15.46
CA ALA A 98 1.03 -39.00 16.15
C ALA A 98 1.50 -40.31 16.81
N ALA A 99 2.49 -40.98 16.23
CA ALA A 99 3.11 -42.17 16.81
C ALA A 99 4.11 -41.86 17.92
N ALA A 100 4.69 -40.65 17.92
CA ALA A 100 5.62 -40.18 18.94
C ALA A 100 4.93 -39.50 20.14
N ALA A 101 3.62 -39.29 20.06
CA ALA A 101 2.77 -38.76 21.13
C ALA A 101 2.12 -39.91 21.90
#